data_AF-A0AAU2NFH5-F1
#
_entry.id   AF-A0AAU2NFH5-F1
#
_cell.length_a   1.000
_cell.length_b   1.000
_cell.length_c   1.000
_cell.angle_alpha   90.00
_cell.angle_beta   90.00
_cell.angle_gamma   90.00
#
_symmetry.space_group_name_H-M   'P 1'
#
loop_
_entity.id
_entity.type
_entity.pdbx_description
1 polymer ?
#
loop_
_entity_poly.entity_id
_entity_poly.type
_entity_poly.pdbx_seq_one_letter_code
_entity_poly.pdbx_strand_id
1 'polypeptide(L)'
;MSSPFMEHGQHPAVWVGAAIPSPLMAALGKRGGIPQTVRGEIGRQLEGGVSPQRLRDRVERRWFLRYSHLTGEALLSRADEIALELVLPPQCPRGVCEDGWLLDDTGSCPECLPNATVVDVADDVSDGRQAGPETYRRAAAAVRARMRGGHRSLHAAEERARTERHEHGRRIPVTMQCAGCRQNAVPALRWQGRPYCRPCLDSCRGCAVIQPVATLSAEHLCAACSG
;
A
#
# COMPACT_ATOMS: atom_id res chain seq x y z
N MET A 1 -1.91 -2.97 2.56
CA MET A 1 -0.48 -2.56 2.64
C MET A 1 0.34 -3.78 2.25
N SER A 2 1.18 -3.67 1.23
CA SER A 2 2.05 -4.77 0.77
C SER A 2 3.23 -4.92 1.72
N SER A 3 3.58 -6.16 2.12
CA SER A 3 4.73 -6.41 3.00
C SER A 3 6.03 -5.88 2.36
N PRO A 4 6.90 -5.18 3.11
CA PRO A 4 8.20 -4.75 2.63
C PRO A 4 9.20 -5.91 2.49
N PHE A 5 8.85 -7.09 3.01
CA PHE A 5 9.66 -8.31 2.91
C PHE A 5 8.97 -9.32 2.01
N MET A 6 9.75 -10.06 1.24
CA MET A 6 9.26 -11.18 0.44
C MET A 6 9.01 -12.38 1.36
N GLU A 7 7.82 -12.97 1.29
CA GLU A 7 7.51 -14.19 2.03
C GLU A 7 8.06 -15.44 1.32
N HIS A 8 8.39 -16.48 2.08
CA HIS A 8 8.87 -17.74 1.51
C HIS A 8 7.83 -18.35 0.56
N GLY A 9 8.25 -18.67 -0.67
CA GLY A 9 7.39 -19.25 -1.70
C GLY A 9 6.61 -18.23 -2.53
N GLN A 10 6.73 -16.93 -2.24
CA GLN A 10 6.10 -15.89 -3.05
C GLN A 10 6.84 -15.71 -4.38
N HIS A 11 6.09 -15.62 -5.49
CA HIS A 11 6.68 -15.36 -6.80
C HIS A 11 7.31 -13.95 -6.85
N PRO A 12 8.60 -13.80 -7.17
CA PRO A 12 9.28 -12.50 -7.09
C PRO A 12 8.64 -11.40 -7.93
N ALA A 13 8.19 -11.72 -9.15
CA ALA A 13 7.50 -10.75 -10.01
C ALA A 13 6.17 -10.25 -9.42
N VAL A 14 5.44 -11.11 -8.70
CA VAL A 14 4.18 -10.74 -8.04
C VAL A 14 4.47 -9.81 -6.86
N TRP A 15 5.52 -10.11 -6.10
CA TRP A 15 5.94 -9.29 -4.97
C TRP A 15 6.44 -7.90 -5.41
N VAL A 16 7.21 -7.81 -6.50
CA VAL A 16 7.60 -6.51 -7.11
C VAL A 16 6.38 -5.76 -7.61
N GLY A 17 5.46 -6.43 -8.31
CA GLY A 17 4.21 -5.82 -8.78
C GLY A 17 3.33 -5.29 -7.65
N ALA A 18 3.43 -5.86 -6.44
CA ALA A 18 2.71 -5.38 -5.26
C ALA A 18 3.24 -4.05 -4.70
N ALA A 19 4.40 -3.57 -5.18
CA ALA A 19 4.91 -2.24 -4.86
C ALA A 19 4.36 -1.14 -5.77
N ILE A 20 3.57 -1.48 -6.79
CA ILE A 20 2.85 -0.48 -7.57
C ILE A 20 1.90 0.27 -6.61
N PRO A 21 2.03 1.60 -6.51
CA PRO A 21 1.27 2.41 -5.56
C PRO A 21 -0.24 2.27 -5.73
N SER A 22 -0.98 2.25 -4.62
CA SER A 22 -2.44 2.08 -4.64
C SER A 22 -3.20 3.08 -5.53
N PRO A 23 -2.84 4.39 -5.59
CA PRO A 23 -3.48 5.32 -6.51
C PRO A 23 -3.31 4.92 -7.97
N LEU A 24 -2.11 4.48 -8.34
CA LEU A 24 -1.81 4.00 -9.70
C LEU A 24 -2.52 2.67 -9.98
N MET A 25 -2.55 1.74 -9.02
CA MET A 25 -3.31 0.49 -9.15
C MET A 25 -4.81 0.73 -9.36
N ALA A 26 -5.39 1.73 -8.70
CA ALA A 26 -6.79 2.11 -8.93
C ALA A 26 -7.02 2.65 -10.34
N ALA A 27 -6.10 3.47 -10.86
CA ALA A 27 -6.15 3.98 -12.23
C ALA A 27 -5.98 2.85 -13.27
N LEU A 28 -5.01 1.96 -13.07
CA LEU A 28 -4.79 0.77 -13.89
C LEU A 28 -5.99 -0.18 -13.86
N GLY A 29 -6.64 -0.35 -12.70
CA GLY A 29 -7.86 -1.16 -12.57
C GLY A 29 -8.98 -0.71 -13.50
N LYS A 30 -9.13 0.60 -13.73
CA LYS A 30 -10.09 1.16 -14.71
C LYS A 30 -9.70 0.87 -16.17
N ARG A 31 -8.45 0.49 -16.42
CA ARG A 31 -7.87 0.21 -17.74
C ARG A 31 -7.63 -1.29 -17.99
N GLY A 32 -8.10 -2.16 -17.11
CA GLY A 32 -7.93 -3.62 -17.24
C GLY A 32 -6.78 -4.21 -16.40
N GLY A 33 -6.19 -3.43 -15.49
CA GLY A 33 -5.17 -3.87 -14.54
C GLY A 33 -3.75 -3.55 -15.01
N ILE A 34 -2.76 -4.23 -14.42
CA ILE A 34 -1.35 -4.04 -14.77
C ILE A 34 -1.12 -4.49 -16.23
N PRO A 35 -0.51 -3.65 -17.10
CA PRO A 35 -0.23 -4.01 -18.48
C PRO A 35 0.73 -5.22 -18.57
N GLN A 36 0.56 -6.05 -19.61
CA GLN A 36 1.44 -7.21 -19.81
C GLN A 36 2.89 -6.81 -20.08
N THR A 37 3.12 -5.65 -20.69
CA THR A 37 4.45 -5.06 -20.89
C THR A 37 5.17 -4.82 -19.56
N VAL A 38 4.47 -4.33 -18.53
CA VAL A 38 5.03 -4.13 -17.19
C VAL A 38 5.40 -5.48 -16.56
N ARG A 39 4.53 -6.48 -16.66
CA ARG A 39 4.82 -7.84 -16.14
C ARG A 39 6.01 -8.47 -16.84
N GLY A 40 6.07 -8.36 -18.16
CA GLY A 40 7.17 -8.87 -18.98
C GLY A 40 8.49 -8.17 -18.65
N GLU A 41 8.45 -6.88 -18.40
CA GLU A 41 9.63 -6.10 -18.03
C GLU A 41 10.20 -6.49 -16.66
N ILE A 42 9.32 -6.69 -15.66
CA ILE A 42 9.72 -7.21 -14.35
C ILE A 42 10.36 -8.60 -14.52
N GLY A 43 9.72 -9.50 -15.27
CA GLY A 43 10.24 -10.85 -15.53
C GLY A 43 11.62 -10.81 -16.18
N ARG A 44 11.78 -10.04 -17.26
CA ARG A 44 13.04 -9.88 -17.99
C ARG A 44 14.20 -9.43 -17.13
N GLN A 45 13.98 -8.47 -16.21
CA GLN A 45 15.04 -7.99 -15.34
C GLN A 45 15.37 -8.96 -14.21
N LEU A 46 14.38 -9.69 -13.68
CA LEU A 46 14.61 -10.76 -12.72
C LEU A 46 15.44 -11.89 -13.34
N GLU A 47 15.12 -12.30 -14.56
CA GLU A 47 15.90 -13.26 -15.35
C GLU A 47 17.31 -12.77 -15.65
N GLY A 48 17.46 -11.46 -15.88
CA GLY A 48 18.75 -10.77 -16.03
C GLY A 48 19.56 -10.61 -14.75
N GLY A 49 19.12 -11.18 -13.62
CA GLY A 49 19.87 -11.19 -12.36
C GLY A 49 19.67 -9.95 -11.49
N VAL A 50 18.74 -9.05 -11.82
CA VAL A 50 18.38 -7.93 -10.92
C VAL A 50 17.63 -8.50 -9.72
N SER A 51 18.06 -8.13 -8.51
CA SER A 51 17.38 -8.61 -7.30
C SER A 51 15.94 -8.06 -7.23
N PRO A 52 14.98 -8.87 -6.75
CA PRO A 52 13.61 -8.41 -6.58
C PRO A 52 13.51 -7.18 -5.68
N GLN A 53 14.28 -7.15 -4.58
CA GLN A 53 14.31 -6.02 -3.64
C GLN A 53 14.68 -4.73 -4.36
N ARG A 54 15.72 -4.78 -5.20
CA ARG A 54 16.18 -3.61 -5.95
C ARG A 54 15.13 -3.11 -6.93
N LEU A 55 14.43 -4.01 -7.64
CA LEU A 55 13.31 -3.61 -8.51
C LEU A 55 12.18 -2.97 -7.72
N ARG A 56 11.89 -3.48 -6.52
CA ARG A 56 10.87 -2.94 -5.65
C ARG A 56 11.22 -1.52 -5.18
N ASP A 57 12.44 -1.34 -4.66
CA ASP A 57 12.94 -0.05 -4.19
C ASP A 57 12.93 1.00 -5.31
N ARG A 58 13.22 0.58 -6.55
CA ARG A 58 13.09 1.42 -7.74
C ARG A 58 11.67 1.92 -7.95
N VAL A 59 10.69 1.01 -7.95
CA VAL A 59 9.28 1.35 -8.16
C VAL A 59 8.82 2.38 -7.12
N GLU A 60 9.14 2.13 -5.85
CA GLU A 60 8.77 3.00 -4.73
C GLU A 60 9.45 4.37 -4.84
N ARG A 61 10.77 4.39 -5.10
CA ARG A 61 11.57 5.62 -5.24
C ARG A 61 11.12 6.46 -6.44
N ARG A 62 10.97 5.86 -7.62
CA ARG A 62 10.53 6.57 -8.83
C ARG A 62 9.13 7.14 -8.67
N TRP A 63 8.22 6.39 -8.05
CA TRP A 63 6.89 6.89 -7.74
C TRP A 63 6.97 8.15 -6.88
N PHE A 64 7.70 8.09 -5.76
CA PHE A 64 7.79 9.20 -4.83
C PHE A 64 8.40 10.45 -5.49
N LEU A 65 9.49 10.28 -6.23
CA LEU A 65 10.23 11.39 -6.85
C LEU A 65 9.51 12.04 -8.03
N ARG A 66 8.77 11.26 -8.83
CA ARG A 66 8.29 11.74 -10.14
C ARG A 66 6.78 11.85 -10.27
N TYR A 67 6.00 11.01 -9.59
CA TYR A 67 4.59 10.84 -9.90
C TYR A 67 3.65 10.95 -8.69
N SER A 68 4.18 10.98 -7.46
CA SER A 68 3.38 11.04 -6.23
C SER A 68 2.46 12.26 -6.13
N HIS A 69 2.76 13.33 -6.87
CA HIS A 69 1.94 14.53 -6.96
C HIS A 69 0.78 14.43 -7.98
N LEU A 70 0.76 13.40 -8.83
CA LEU A 70 -0.30 13.22 -9.84
C LEU A 70 -1.59 12.70 -9.20
N THR A 71 -2.72 13.25 -9.63
CA THR A 71 -4.05 12.85 -9.14
C THR A 71 -5.07 12.81 -10.27
N GLY A 72 -6.20 12.11 -10.04
CA GLY A 72 -7.37 12.15 -10.92
C GLY A 72 -7.09 11.78 -12.39
N GLU A 73 -7.53 12.63 -13.31
CA GLU A 73 -7.41 12.43 -14.75
C GLU A 73 -5.97 12.42 -15.27
N ALA A 74 -5.08 13.22 -14.66
CA ALA A 74 -3.67 13.26 -15.05
C ALA A 74 -2.98 11.91 -14.80
N LEU A 75 -3.34 11.23 -13.70
CA LEU A 75 -2.86 9.89 -13.40
C LEU A 75 -3.53 8.85 -14.31
N LEU A 76 -4.84 8.96 -14.54
CA LEU A 76 -5.60 7.98 -15.34
C LEU A 76 -5.17 7.96 -16.80
N SER A 77 -4.98 9.13 -17.42
CA SER A 77 -4.59 9.27 -18.82
C SER A 77 -3.24 8.62 -19.12
N ARG A 78 -2.30 8.69 -18.16
CA ARG A 78 -0.91 8.20 -18.28
C ARG A 78 -0.61 6.93 -17.47
N ALA A 79 -1.61 6.26 -16.92
CA ALA A 79 -1.38 5.17 -15.96
C ALA A 79 -0.49 4.04 -16.51
N ASP A 80 -0.70 3.61 -17.76
CA ASP A 80 0.07 2.52 -18.36
C ASP A 80 1.54 2.93 -18.62
N GLU A 81 1.74 4.18 -19.07
CA GLU A 81 3.06 4.79 -19.28
C GLU A 81 3.82 4.88 -17.96
N ILE A 82 3.20 5.45 -16.93
CA ILE A 82 3.80 5.59 -15.60
C ILE A 82 4.17 4.20 -15.05
N ALA A 83 3.27 3.22 -15.14
CA ALA A 83 3.54 1.87 -14.65
C ALA A 83 4.75 1.22 -15.32
N LEU A 84 4.94 1.46 -16.63
CA LEU A 84 6.13 1.01 -17.35
C LEU A 84 7.38 1.79 -16.90
N GLU A 85 7.31 3.11 -16.83
CA GLU A 85 8.43 3.96 -16.39
C GLU A 85 8.91 3.63 -14.97
N LEU A 86 8.04 3.16 -14.08
CA LEU A 86 8.44 2.72 -12.74
C LEU A 86 9.35 1.48 -12.77
N VAL A 87 9.17 0.59 -13.75
CA VAL A 87 9.89 -0.70 -13.79
C VAL A 87 11.08 -0.70 -14.74
N LEU A 88 11.13 0.19 -15.74
CA LEU A 88 12.21 0.22 -16.75
C LEU A 88 13.62 0.20 -16.13
N PRO A 89 14.62 -0.41 -16.78
CA PRO A 89 16.00 -0.38 -16.31
C PRO A 89 16.51 1.07 -16.24
N PRO A 90 17.45 1.37 -15.33
CA PRO A 90 18.11 2.68 -15.33
C PRO A 90 18.89 2.89 -16.62
N GLN A 91 18.90 4.13 -17.10
CA GLN A 91 19.63 4.54 -18.31
C GLN A 91 21.03 5.09 -18.01
N CYS A 92 21.61 4.72 -16.86
CA CYS A 92 22.92 5.20 -16.43
C CYS A 92 24.00 4.65 -17.38
N PRO A 93 24.79 5.50 -18.07
CA PRO A 93 25.77 5.05 -19.08
C PRO A 93 26.81 4.07 -18.52
N ARG A 94 27.22 4.28 -17.27
CA ARG A 94 28.18 3.42 -16.56
C ARG A 94 27.57 2.22 -15.85
N GLY A 95 26.24 2.11 -15.74
CA GLY A 95 25.58 1.04 -15.00
C GLY A 95 25.85 1.02 -13.48
N VAL A 96 26.65 1.95 -12.95
CA VAL A 96 27.00 2.07 -11.52
C VAL A 96 25.95 2.81 -10.71
N CYS A 97 24.88 3.26 -11.36
CA CYS A 97 23.87 4.09 -10.74
C CYS A 97 22.46 3.78 -11.21
N GLU A 98 21.50 4.16 -10.38
CA GLU A 98 20.09 4.01 -10.65
C GLU A 98 19.36 5.29 -10.23
N ASP A 99 18.66 5.92 -11.18
CA ASP A 99 17.86 7.14 -10.96
C ASP A 99 18.61 8.29 -10.28
N GLY A 100 19.90 8.44 -10.60
CA GLY A 100 20.74 9.49 -10.04
C GLY A 100 21.48 9.10 -8.77
N TRP A 101 21.32 7.89 -8.25
CA TRP A 101 22.00 7.43 -7.03
C TRP A 101 22.95 6.28 -7.35
N LEU A 102 24.13 6.28 -6.72
CA LEU A 102 25.09 5.19 -6.85
C LEU A 102 24.54 3.94 -6.15
N LEU A 103 24.85 2.76 -6.72
CA LEU A 103 24.34 1.48 -6.22
C LEU A 103 24.99 0.99 -4.93
N ASP A 104 26.12 1.61 -4.56
CA ASP A 104 26.86 1.35 -3.32
C ASP A 104 26.45 2.30 -2.19
N ASP A 105 25.37 3.07 -2.39
CA ASP A 105 24.84 4.08 -1.46
C ASP A 105 25.86 5.17 -1.07
N THR A 106 26.94 5.35 -1.85
CA THR A 106 27.98 6.35 -1.54
C THR A 106 27.55 7.78 -1.89
N GLY A 107 26.46 7.96 -2.64
CA GLY A 107 25.87 9.27 -2.91
C GLY A 107 25.18 9.37 -4.28
N SER A 108 25.10 10.59 -4.79
CA SER A 108 24.53 10.89 -6.11
C SER A 108 25.52 10.56 -7.23
N CYS A 109 25.03 10.01 -8.33
CA CYS A 109 25.83 9.75 -9.52
C CYS A 109 26.14 11.06 -10.27
N PRO A 110 27.42 11.39 -10.50
CA PRO A 110 27.81 12.62 -11.18
C PRO A 110 27.44 12.63 -12.67
N GLU A 111 27.16 11.48 -13.29
CA GLU A 111 26.73 11.43 -14.69
C GLU A 111 25.22 11.57 -14.86
N CYS A 112 24.43 11.00 -13.95
CA CYS A 112 22.97 11.11 -14.00
C CYS A 112 22.44 12.35 -13.29
N LEU A 113 23.21 12.92 -12.36
CA LEU A 113 22.94 14.19 -11.70
C LEU A 113 24.22 15.06 -11.73
N PRO A 114 24.59 15.62 -12.90
CA PRO A 114 25.79 16.44 -13.05
C PRO A 114 25.79 17.71 -12.18
N ASN A 115 24.61 18.11 -11.69
CA ASN A 115 24.40 19.17 -10.71
C ASN A 115 23.61 18.66 -9.50
N ALA A 116 23.93 17.48 -8.95
CA ALA A 116 23.58 17.20 -7.56
C ALA A 116 24.40 18.12 -6.66
N THR A 117 24.13 19.43 -6.76
CA THR A 117 24.38 20.38 -5.71
C THR A 117 23.96 19.68 -4.43
N VAL A 118 24.91 19.55 -3.50
CA VAL A 118 24.66 19.72 -2.07
C VAL A 118 23.33 20.45 -1.94
N VAL A 119 22.36 19.90 -1.22
CA VAL A 119 21.25 20.73 -0.75
C VAL A 119 21.93 21.76 0.15
N ASP A 120 22.41 22.84 -0.46
CA ASP A 120 22.71 24.09 0.18
C ASP A 120 21.35 24.49 0.70
N VAL A 121 21.09 24.14 1.95
CA VAL A 121 20.19 24.90 2.80
C VAL A 121 20.91 26.23 3.10
N ALA A 122 21.27 26.95 2.03
CA ALA A 122 21.53 28.35 2.08
C ALA A 122 20.14 28.97 2.06
N ASP A 123 19.64 29.34 3.25
CA ASP A 123 18.86 30.55 3.30
C ASP A 123 19.75 31.63 2.66
N ASP A 124 19.35 32.12 1.49
CA ASP A 124 19.89 33.34 0.91
C ASP A 124 19.74 34.44 1.96
N VAL A 125 20.81 34.69 2.72
CA VAL A 125 20.95 35.96 3.42
C VAL A 125 21.11 36.98 2.30
N SER A 126 20.10 37.83 2.12
CA SER A 126 19.89 38.80 1.02
C SER A 126 21.07 39.71 0.61
N ASP A 127 22.25 39.57 1.21
CA ASP A 127 23.43 40.41 0.98
C ASP A 127 24.59 39.69 0.27
N GLY A 128 24.41 38.46 -0.24
CA GLY A 128 25.38 37.81 -1.14
C GLY A 128 26.75 37.49 -0.52
N ARG A 129 26.89 37.54 0.82
CA ARG A 129 28.10 37.12 1.53
C ARG A 129 27.99 35.65 1.93
N GLN A 130 28.98 34.85 1.52
CA GLN A 130 29.11 33.46 1.96
C GLN A 130 29.16 33.39 3.49
N ALA A 131 28.27 32.58 4.08
CA ALA A 131 28.25 32.35 5.51
C ALA A 131 29.58 31.70 5.97
N GLY A 132 30.06 32.03 7.16
CA GLY A 132 31.28 31.43 7.69
C GLY A 132 31.11 29.93 8.03
N PRO A 133 32.19 29.14 8.08
CA PRO A 133 32.16 27.69 8.37
C PRO A 133 31.46 27.33 9.70
N GLU A 134 31.46 28.23 10.68
CA GLU A 134 30.77 28.02 11.96
C GLU A 134 29.23 28.12 11.84
N THR A 135 28.74 29.00 10.95
CA THR A 135 27.31 29.13 10.65
C THR A 135 26.79 27.86 9.98
N TYR A 136 27.57 27.28 9.06
CA TYR A 136 27.23 26.00 8.42
C TYR A 136 27.15 24.84 9.43
N ARG A 137 28.08 24.76 10.39
CA ARG A 137 28.05 23.72 11.43
C ARG A 137 26.79 23.80 12.28
N ARG A 138 26.35 25.01 12.65
CA ARG A 138 25.13 25.23 13.43
C ARG A 138 23.86 24.89 12.63
N ALA A 139 23.79 25.30 11.37
CA ALA A 139 22.68 24.96 10.48
C ALA A 139 22.56 23.44 10.27
N ALA A 140 23.68 22.76 10.00
CA ALA A 140 23.71 21.30 9.86
C ALA A 140 23.29 20.59 11.17
N ALA A 141 23.68 21.10 12.33
CA ALA A 141 23.24 20.58 13.62
C ALA A 141 21.71 20.74 13.82
N ALA A 142 21.14 21.87 13.40
CA ALA A 142 19.70 22.13 13.48
C ALA A 142 18.90 21.22 12.54
N VAL A 143 19.37 21.00 11.30
CA VAL A 143 18.75 20.05 10.36
C VAL A 143 18.79 18.63 10.91
N ARG A 144 19.94 18.18 11.43
CA ARG A 144 20.05 16.85 12.08
C ARG A 144 19.13 16.73 13.30
N ALA A 145 18.96 17.79 14.08
CA ALA A 145 18.01 17.81 15.20
C ALA A 145 16.55 17.71 14.72
N ARG A 146 16.20 18.41 13.64
CA ARG A 146 14.86 18.35 13.03
C ARG A 146 14.55 16.98 12.44
N MET A 147 15.50 16.36 11.73
CA MET A 147 15.34 14.99 11.21
C MET A 147 15.13 13.98 12.35
N ARG A 148 15.92 14.09 13.43
CA ARG A 148 15.70 13.27 14.65
C ARG A 148 14.38 13.55 15.34
N GLY A 149 13.87 14.78 15.31
CA GLY A 149 12.55 15.14 15.80
C GLY A 149 11.42 14.55 14.95
N GLY A 150 11.57 14.55 13.63
CA GLY A 150 10.65 13.93 12.67
C GLY A 150 10.53 12.42 12.89
N HIS A 151 11.66 11.71 13.07
CA HIS A 151 11.64 10.27 13.39
C HIS A 151 10.98 9.96 14.74
N ARG A 152 11.15 10.81 15.76
CA ARG A 152 10.42 10.67 17.04
C ARG A 152 8.92 10.89 16.87
N SER A 153 8.52 11.83 16.01
CA SER A 153 7.10 12.09 15.73
C SER A 153 6.44 10.95 14.96
N LEU A 154 7.16 10.29 14.06
CA LEU A 154 6.70 9.10 13.34
C LEU A 154 6.57 7.90 14.29
N HIS A 155 7.57 7.65 15.14
CA HIS A 155 7.47 6.57 16.14
C HIS A 155 6.32 6.81 17.13
N ALA A 156 6.12 8.06 17.57
CA ALA A 156 5.00 8.42 18.44
C ALA A 156 3.62 8.38 17.73
N ALA A 157 3.59 8.51 16.40
CA ALA A 157 2.38 8.33 15.60
C ALA A 157 2.07 6.84 15.38
N GLU A 158 3.09 6.02 15.13
CA GLU A 158 2.97 4.56 15.02
C GLU A 158 2.53 3.91 16.33
N GLU A 159 3.07 4.38 17.46
CA GLU A 159 2.70 3.91 18.78
C GLU A 159 1.24 4.27 19.13
N ARG A 160 0.80 5.50 18.81
CA ARG A 160 -0.61 5.91 18.90
C ARG A 160 -1.53 5.06 18.03
N ALA A 161 -1.15 4.82 16.78
CA ALA A 161 -1.91 3.96 15.87
C ALA A 161 -1.96 2.50 16.34
N ARG A 162 -0.96 2.02 17.09
CA ARG A 162 -0.96 0.69 17.71
C ARG A 162 -1.91 0.65 18.91
N THR A 163 -1.89 1.65 19.78
CA THR A 163 -2.81 1.72 20.93
C THR A 163 -4.26 1.86 20.48
N GLU A 164 -4.56 2.70 19.48
CA GLU A 164 -5.90 2.86 18.92
C GLU A 164 -6.44 1.54 18.35
N ARG A 165 -5.61 0.76 17.65
CA ARG A 165 -5.99 -0.57 17.16
C ARG A 165 -6.30 -1.55 18.28
N HIS A 166 -5.54 -1.50 19.37
CA HIS A 166 -5.76 -2.35 20.54
C HIS A 166 -7.03 -1.97 21.33
N GLU A 167 -7.41 -0.69 21.32
CA GLU A 167 -8.68 -0.21 21.87
C GLU A 167 -9.86 -0.55 20.95
N HIS A 168 -9.69 -0.42 19.63
CA HIS A 168 -10.72 -0.77 18.66
C HIS A 168 -11.01 -2.27 18.62
N GLY A 169 -9.97 -3.11 18.77
CA GLY A 169 -10.11 -4.56 18.93
C GLY A 169 -10.83 -4.98 20.20
N ARG A 170 -10.75 -4.17 21.27
CA ARG A 170 -11.53 -4.35 22.51
C ARG A 170 -12.97 -3.86 22.42
N ARG A 171 -13.31 -3.10 21.37
CA ARG A 171 -14.69 -2.64 21.07
C ARG A 171 -15.40 -3.47 20.00
N ILE A 172 -14.92 -4.68 19.68
CA ILE A 172 -15.75 -5.64 18.93
C ILE A 172 -16.92 -6.02 19.85
N PRO A 173 -18.17 -5.66 19.51
CA PRO A 173 -19.30 -6.02 20.32
C PRO A 173 -19.44 -7.55 20.35
N VAL A 174 -19.64 -8.03 21.56
CA VAL A 174 -20.22 -9.32 21.96
C VAL A 174 -20.86 -10.05 20.78
N THR A 175 -20.30 -11.23 20.48
CA THR A 175 -20.85 -12.28 19.60
C THR A 175 -22.34 -12.07 19.29
N MET A 176 -22.66 -11.66 18.06
CA MET A 176 -24.06 -11.72 17.59
C MET A 176 -24.47 -13.19 17.62
N GLN A 177 -25.43 -13.54 18.48
CA GLN A 177 -25.94 -14.90 18.56
C GLN A 177 -26.92 -15.16 17.41
N CYS A 178 -26.82 -16.34 16.80
CA CYS A 178 -27.73 -16.83 15.78
C CYS A 178 -29.14 -16.86 16.36
N ALA A 179 -30.11 -16.25 15.66
CA ALA A 179 -31.50 -16.25 16.11
C ALA A 179 -32.11 -17.66 16.19
N GLY A 180 -31.59 -18.65 15.45
CA GLY A 180 -32.06 -20.03 15.46
C GLY A 180 -31.47 -20.90 16.57
N CYS A 181 -30.14 -20.88 16.74
CA CYS A 181 -29.44 -21.82 17.62
C CYS A 181 -28.62 -21.16 18.75
N ARG A 182 -28.64 -19.83 18.84
CA ARG A 182 -27.88 -19.01 19.81
C ARG A 182 -26.34 -19.16 19.78
N GLN A 183 -25.79 -19.90 18.83
CA GLN A 183 -24.34 -19.96 18.58
C GLN A 183 -23.84 -18.68 17.88
N ASN A 184 -22.52 -18.50 17.76
CA ASN A 184 -21.93 -17.35 17.09
C ASN A 184 -22.41 -17.25 15.62
N ALA A 185 -23.09 -16.15 15.29
CA ALA A 185 -23.52 -15.87 13.94
C ALA A 185 -22.42 -15.21 13.12
N VAL A 186 -22.46 -15.39 11.80
CA VAL A 186 -21.56 -14.70 10.88
C VAL A 186 -22.19 -13.34 10.56
N PRO A 187 -21.50 -12.19 10.79
CA PRO A 187 -22.10 -10.86 10.67
C PRO A 187 -22.73 -10.55 9.30
N ALA A 188 -22.21 -11.17 8.24
CA ALA A 188 -22.67 -10.99 6.87
C ALA A 188 -23.92 -11.82 6.51
N LEU A 189 -24.34 -12.78 7.34
CA LEU A 189 -25.46 -13.67 7.07
C LEU A 189 -26.71 -13.19 7.83
N ARG A 190 -27.54 -12.40 7.14
CA ARG A 190 -28.81 -11.91 7.67
C ARG A 190 -29.99 -12.41 6.85
N TRP A 191 -31.05 -12.80 7.54
CA TRP A 191 -32.36 -13.10 6.95
C TRP A 191 -33.43 -12.33 7.73
N GLN A 192 -34.25 -11.56 7.01
CA GLN A 192 -35.20 -10.59 7.60
C GLN A 192 -34.56 -9.67 8.67
N GLY A 193 -33.31 -9.23 8.43
CA GLY A 193 -32.59 -8.32 9.32
C GLY A 193 -31.94 -8.97 10.56
N ARG A 194 -32.24 -10.23 10.87
CA ARG A 194 -31.66 -10.97 12.01
C ARG A 194 -30.43 -11.80 11.61
N PRO A 195 -29.40 -11.93 12.47
CA PRO A 195 -28.19 -12.69 12.17
C PRO A 195 -28.40 -14.21 12.36
N TYR A 196 -27.90 -15.01 11.42
CA TYR A 196 -27.96 -16.48 11.47
C TYR A 196 -26.57 -17.09 11.22
N CYS A 197 -26.33 -18.29 11.77
CA CYS A 197 -25.20 -19.11 11.33
C CYS A 197 -25.50 -19.77 9.98
N ARG A 198 -24.44 -20.17 9.25
CA ARG A 198 -24.56 -20.78 7.92
C ARG A 198 -25.51 -22.00 7.90
N PRO A 199 -25.41 -22.97 8.84
CA PRO A 199 -26.31 -24.13 8.85
C PRO A 199 -27.78 -23.75 9.01
N CYS A 200 -28.12 -22.85 9.95
CA CYS A 200 -29.51 -22.43 10.14
C CYS A 200 -30.08 -21.69 8.92
N LEU A 201 -29.25 -20.88 8.23
CA LEU A 201 -29.68 -20.17 7.04
C LEU A 201 -29.96 -21.13 5.88
N ASP A 202 -29.12 -22.15 5.70
CA ASP A 202 -29.27 -23.14 4.65
C ASP A 202 -30.53 -24.01 4.89
N SER A 203 -30.82 -24.40 6.14
CA SER A 203 -32.09 -25.05 6.50
C SER A 203 -33.32 -24.18 6.25
N CYS A 204 -33.28 -22.88 6.58
CA CYS A 204 -34.42 -21.98 6.35
C CYS A 204 -34.66 -21.71 4.85
N ARG A 205 -33.59 -21.63 4.03
CA ARG A 205 -33.71 -21.46 2.57
C ARG A 205 -34.33 -22.70 1.90
N GLY A 206 -34.06 -23.89 2.42
CA GLY A 206 -34.69 -25.13 1.94
C GLY A 206 -36.23 -25.12 2.06
N CYS A 207 -36.76 -24.57 3.16
CA CYS A 207 -38.21 -24.45 3.36
C CYS A 207 -38.87 -23.37 2.50
N ALA A 208 -38.17 -22.26 2.24
CA ALA A 208 -38.71 -21.12 1.47
C ALA A 208 -38.97 -21.46 -0.02
N VAL A 209 -38.30 -22.49 -0.56
CA VAL A 209 -38.50 -22.94 -1.95
C VAL A 209 -39.75 -23.82 -2.09
N ILE A 210 -40.28 -24.37 -0.99
CA ILE A 210 -41.32 -25.42 -1.03
C ILE A 210 -42.75 -24.89 -0.86
N GLN A 211 -42.97 -23.63 -0.44
CA GLN A 211 -44.33 -23.11 -0.27
C GLN A 211 -44.55 -21.74 -0.94
N PRO A 212 -45.43 -21.66 -1.97
CA PRO A 212 -45.97 -20.39 -2.40
C PRO A 212 -47.26 -20.09 -1.61
N VAL A 213 -47.28 -18.88 -1.05
CA VAL A 213 -48.45 -18.08 -0.62
C VAL A 213 -49.03 -18.34 0.80
N ALA A 214 -49.24 -17.19 1.48
CA ALA A 214 -50.18 -16.89 2.57
C ALA A 214 -49.71 -17.06 4.04
N THR A 215 -49.35 -15.90 4.62
CA THR A 215 -49.73 -15.47 5.98
C THR A 215 -49.61 -16.49 7.11
N LEU A 216 -48.39 -16.94 7.39
CA LEU A 216 -48.03 -17.47 8.71
C LEU A 216 -46.89 -16.64 9.27
N SER A 217 -47.05 -16.13 10.49
CA SER A 217 -46.02 -15.37 11.18
C SER A 217 -44.75 -16.23 11.27
N ALA A 218 -43.61 -15.62 10.92
CA ALA A 218 -42.32 -16.29 10.78
C ALA A 218 -41.82 -17.00 12.06
N GLU A 219 -42.47 -16.76 13.21
CA GLU A 219 -42.12 -17.37 14.50
C GLU A 219 -42.48 -18.86 14.59
N HIS A 220 -43.43 -19.36 13.79
CA HIS A 220 -43.84 -20.78 13.85
C HIS A 220 -43.07 -21.71 12.89
N LEU A 221 -42.38 -21.17 11.88
CA LEU A 221 -41.70 -21.99 10.86
C LEU A 221 -40.38 -22.61 11.35
N CYS A 222 -39.67 -22.00 12.30
CA CYS A 222 -38.42 -22.57 12.81
C CYS A 222 -38.61 -23.72 13.81
N ALA A 223 -39.77 -23.83 14.48
CA ALA A 223 -40.02 -24.91 15.44
C ALA A 223 -40.21 -26.28 14.76
N ALA A 224 -40.61 -26.31 13.48
CA ALA A 224 -40.91 -27.54 12.75
C ALA A 224 -39.68 -28.28 12.21
N CYS A 225 -38.47 -27.72 12.31
CA CYS A 225 -37.23 -28.33 11.79
C CYS A 225 -36.28 -28.84 12.89
N SER A 226 -36.75 -28.94 14.14
CA SER A 226 -36.00 -29.53 15.26
C SER A 226 -36.48 -30.94 15.59
N GLY A 227 -36.66 -31.77 14.55
CA GLY A 227 -36.87 -33.22 14.65
C GLY A 227 -35.64 -33.95 14.14
#